data_AF-A0A945LC82-F1
#
_entry.id   AF-A0A945LC82-F1
#
_cell.length_a   1.000
_cell.length_b   1.000
_cell.length_c   1.000
_cell.angle_alpha   90.00
_cell.angle_beta   90.00
_cell.angle_gamma   90.00
#
_symmetry.space_group_name_H-M   'P 1'
#
loop_
_entity.id
_entity.type
_entity.pdbx_description
1 polymer ?
#
loop_
_entity_poly.entity_id
_entity_poly.type
_entity_poly.pdbx_seq_one_letter_code
_entity_poly.pdbx_strand_id
1 'polypeptide(L)'
;MAQRGVLYTVWGNFDEALLERSLSSVEIHHPELPIEVARLPDDSTLLDKAGMLALSPFDETLYLDADTVVLGNLNFGFEKALRHGLACSICECPWARRYGGLAGDMVEYNTGVLFFSEQARPVFDAWKSAVAVLDSSIVFQNGNEMARMPLNDQAGFAKAVDDIGFPLFVLPYNWNFRPKWHKSWYGPLKIWHDYERVPEPLIAHNDRQSDPRSIVGFSVLRDE
;
A
#
# COMPACT_ATOMS: atom_id res chain seq x y z
N MET A 1 -21.92 -11.05 -5.93
CA MET A 1 -20.76 -10.39 -5.31
C MET A 1 -19.66 -11.42 -5.26
N ALA A 2 -18.47 -11.11 -5.75
CA ALA A 2 -17.32 -11.99 -5.60
C ALA A 2 -16.79 -11.85 -4.16
N GLN A 3 -16.43 -12.97 -3.54
CA GLN A 3 -16.00 -12.97 -2.13
C GLN A 3 -14.69 -12.19 -1.93
N ARG A 4 -13.80 -12.20 -2.93
CA ARG A 4 -12.48 -11.61 -2.85
C ARG A 4 -12.10 -10.96 -4.18
N GLY A 5 -11.39 -9.82 -4.15
CA GLY A 5 -10.88 -9.18 -5.37
C GLY A 5 -9.89 -8.05 -5.11
N VAL A 6 -9.41 -7.43 -6.19
CA VAL A 6 -8.44 -6.33 -6.18
C VAL A 6 -9.11 -5.03 -6.60
N LEU A 7 -8.87 -3.96 -5.85
CA LEU A 7 -9.38 -2.62 -6.13
C LEU A 7 -8.22 -1.67 -6.46
N TYR A 8 -8.38 -0.93 -7.55
CA TYR A 8 -7.58 0.24 -7.88
C TYR A 8 -8.45 1.48 -7.88
N THR A 9 -7.86 2.65 -7.62
CA THR A 9 -8.50 3.96 -7.79
C THR A 9 -7.69 4.83 -8.73
N VAL A 10 -8.35 5.44 -9.71
CA VAL A 10 -7.71 6.37 -10.66
C VAL A 10 -8.54 7.63 -10.84
N TRP A 11 -7.91 8.76 -11.13
CA TRP A 11 -8.57 10.04 -11.36
C TRP A 11 -7.72 10.96 -12.24
N GLY A 12 -8.38 11.92 -12.90
CA GLY A 12 -7.72 12.91 -13.75
C GLY A 12 -6.80 12.28 -14.81
N ASN A 13 -5.66 12.92 -15.06
CA ASN A 13 -4.62 12.39 -15.93
C ASN A 13 -3.65 11.53 -15.11
N PHE A 14 -3.88 10.22 -15.11
CA PHE A 14 -2.97 9.25 -14.52
C PHE A 14 -2.15 8.53 -15.60
N ASP A 15 -1.07 7.87 -15.18
CA ASP A 15 -0.25 7.07 -16.10
C ASP A 15 -0.90 5.70 -16.32
N GLU A 16 -1.50 5.52 -17.49
CA GLU A 16 -2.16 4.27 -17.88
C GLU A 16 -1.18 3.10 -17.97
N ALA A 17 0.09 3.34 -18.33
CA ALA A 17 1.09 2.28 -18.46
C ALA A 17 1.52 1.74 -17.10
N LEU A 18 1.54 2.57 -16.06
CA LEU A 18 1.76 2.09 -14.68
C LEU A 18 0.60 1.22 -14.21
N LEU A 19 -0.64 1.67 -14.43
CA LEU A 19 -1.81 0.88 -14.07
C LEU A 19 -1.80 -0.46 -14.81
N GLU A 20 -1.59 -0.46 -16.14
CA GLU A 20 -1.55 -1.69 -16.95
C GLU A 20 -0.47 -2.66 -16.45
N ARG A 21 0.70 -2.14 -16.07
CA ARG A 21 1.78 -2.94 -15.46
C ARG A 21 1.32 -3.58 -14.15
N SER A 22 0.64 -2.84 -13.28
CA SER A 22 0.12 -3.37 -12.02
C SER A 22 -0.96 -4.44 -12.28
N LEU A 23 -1.94 -4.15 -13.15
CA LEU A 23 -3.00 -5.08 -13.54
C LEU A 23 -2.42 -6.40 -14.07
N SER A 24 -1.48 -6.31 -15.01
CA SER A 24 -0.81 -7.49 -15.59
C SER A 24 -0.12 -8.34 -14.52
N SER A 25 0.50 -7.71 -13.52
CA SER A 25 1.16 -8.43 -12.43
C SER A 25 0.18 -9.20 -11.53
N VAL A 26 -1.03 -8.65 -11.32
CA VAL A 26 -2.11 -9.35 -10.62
C VAL A 26 -2.56 -10.55 -11.43
N GLU A 27 -2.82 -10.38 -12.73
CA GLU A 27 -3.29 -11.47 -13.60
C GLU A 27 -2.27 -12.63 -13.69
N ILE A 28 -0.97 -12.33 -13.67
CA ILE A 28 0.09 -13.34 -13.67
C ILE A 28 0.07 -14.20 -12.41
N HIS A 29 -0.08 -13.58 -11.23
CA HIS A 29 0.08 -14.27 -9.95
C HIS A 29 -1.25 -14.72 -9.32
N HIS A 30 -2.34 -14.09 -9.72
CA HIS A 30 -3.69 -14.26 -9.18
C HIS A 30 -4.76 -14.13 -10.28
N PRO A 31 -4.72 -14.97 -11.34
CA PRO A 31 -5.69 -14.93 -12.43
C PRO A 31 -7.14 -15.22 -11.97
N GLU A 32 -7.31 -15.78 -10.77
CA GLU A 32 -8.61 -16.03 -10.15
C GLU A 32 -9.25 -14.79 -9.53
N LEU A 33 -8.48 -13.74 -9.24
CA LEU A 33 -9.00 -12.56 -8.55
C LEU A 33 -9.64 -11.59 -9.55
N PRO A 34 -10.93 -11.26 -9.41
CA PRO A 34 -11.53 -10.18 -10.16
C PRO A 34 -10.88 -8.84 -9.79
N ILE A 35 -10.75 -7.95 -10.77
CA ILE A 35 -10.17 -6.63 -10.60
C ILE A 35 -11.24 -5.57 -10.86
N GLU A 36 -11.37 -4.63 -9.92
CA GLU A 36 -12.17 -3.41 -10.07
C GLU A 36 -11.22 -2.20 -10.19
N VAL A 37 -11.47 -1.36 -11.19
CA VAL A 37 -10.78 -0.08 -11.36
C VAL A 37 -11.80 1.05 -11.17
N ALA A 38 -11.85 1.58 -9.96
CA ALA A 38 -12.76 2.66 -9.62
C ALA A 38 -12.21 4.00 -10.16
N ARG A 39 -12.93 4.59 -11.12
CA ARG A 39 -12.63 5.93 -11.64
C ARG A 39 -13.32 6.99 -10.79
N LEU A 40 -12.55 7.81 -10.10
CA LEU A 40 -13.04 8.92 -9.30
C LEU A 40 -13.21 10.20 -10.16
N PRO A 41 -13.92 11.23 -9.69
CA PRO A 41 -14.00 12.54 -10.34
C PRO A 41 -12.62 13.14 -10.65
N ASP A 42 -12.50 13.91 -11.74
CA ASP A 42 -11.21 14.46 -12.20
C ASP A 42 -10.52 15.39 -11.18
N ASP A 43 -11.30 16.03 -10.31
CA ASP A 43 -10.83 16.91 -9.24
C ASP A 43 -10.53 16.18 -7.92
N SER A 44 -10.59 14.84 -7.92
CA SER A 44 -10.19 14.04 -6.77
C SER A 44 -8.73 14.22 -6.40
N THR A 45 -8.42 13.91 -5.16
CA THR A 45 -7.10 14.02 -4.56
C THR A 45 -6.68 12.70 -3.93
N LEU A 46 -5.46 12.64 -3.40
CA LEU A 46 -5.01 11.50 -2.59
C LEU A 46 -5.96 11.22 -1.42
N LEU A 47 -6.57 12.26 -0.83
CA LEU A 47 -7.42 12.11 0.36
C LEU A 47 -8.70 11.30 0.07
N ASP A 48 -9.16 11.28 -1.17
CA ASP A 48 -10.34 10.53 -1.59
C ASP A 48 -10.14 9.01 -1.51
N LYS A 49 -8.88 8.53 -1.37
CA LYS A 49 -8.58 7.14 -1.04
C LYS A 49 -9.24 6.68 0.26
N ALA A 50 -9.48 7.56 1.22
CA ALA A 50 -10.23 7.23 2.43
C ALA A 50 -11.65 6.69 2.12
N GLY A 51 -12.17 6.97 0.92
CA GLY A 51 -13.42 6.47 0.37
C GLY A 51 -13.44 4.99 -0.04
N MET A 52 -12.28 4.35 -0.20
CA MET A 52 -12.15 3.11 -1.00
C MET A 52 -12.99 1.92 -0.52
N LEU A 53 -13.29 1.82 0.78
CA LEU A 53 -14.16 0.74 1.30
C LEU A 53 -15.52 0.73 0.60
N ALA A 54 -16.10 1.91 0.31
CA ALA A 54 -17.39 2.01 -0.35
C ALA A 54 -17.32 1.76 -1.87
N LEU A 55 -16.12 1.81 -2.44
CA LEU A 55 -15.88 1.56 -3.86
C LEU A 55 -15.66 0.08 -4.16
N SER A 56 -15.32 -0.72 -3.14
CA SER A 56 -15.03 -2.13 -3.35
C SER A 56 -16.31 -2.95 -3.54
N PRO A 57 -16.42 -3.74 -4.61
CA PRO A 57 -17.53 -4.67 -4.81
C PRO A 57 -17.30 -6.04 -4.16
N PHE A 58 -16.28 -6.17 -3.30
CA PHE A 58 -15.79 -7.41 -2.71
C PHE A 58 -15.95 -7.41 -1.18
N ASP A 59 -16.16 -8.58 -0.60
CA ASP A 59 -16.19 -8.74 0.86
C ASP A 59 -14.78 -8.70 1.47
N GLU A 60 -13.80 -9.24 0.73
CA GLU A 60 -12.37 -9.21 1.03
C GLU A 60 -11.61 -8.49 -0.10
N THR A 61 -10.99 -7.38 0.21
CA THR A 61 -10.39 -6.48 -0.78
C THR A 61 -8.90 -6.36 -0.58
N LEU A 62 -8.14 -6.47 -1.67
CA LEU A 62 -6.79 -5.94 -1.78
C LEU A 62 -6.85 -4.63 -2.55
N TYR A 63 -6.54 -3.52 -1.89
CA TYR A 63 -6.28 -2.25 -2.56
C TYR A 63 -4.81 -2.13 -2.94
N LEU A 64 -4.56 -1.66 -4.16
CA LEU A 64 -3.24 -1.41 -4.70
C LEU A 64 -3.16 0.00 -5.31
N ASP A 65 -2.08 0.72 -5.01
CA ASP A 65 -1.68 1.88 -5.79
C ASP A 65 -1.28 1.45 -7.21
N ALA A 66 -1.51 2.33 -8.19
CA ALA A 66 -1.29 2.04 -9.60
C ALA A 66 0.18 1.81 -9.96
N ASP A 67 1.13 2.26 -9.14
CA ASP A 67 2.57 2.06 -9.31
C ASP A 67 3.10 0.80 -8.58
N THR A 68 2.21 -0.07 -8.11
CA THR A 68 2.60 -1.35 -7.51
C THR A 68 2.80 -2.45 -8.57
N VAL A 69 3.54 -3.49 -8.20
CA VAL A 69 3.75 -4.72 -8.99
C VAL A 69 3.70 -5.91 -8.03
N VAL A 70 2.78 -6.83 -8.27
CA VAL A 70 2.69 -8.10 -7.54
C VAL A 70 3.79 -9.03 -8.03
N LEU A 71 4.50 -9.65 -7.08
CA LEU A 71 5.65 -10.52 -7.34
C LEU A 71 5.47 -11.95 -6.84
N GLY A 72 4.28 -12.30 -6.33
CA GLY A 72 4.00 -13.66 -5.88
C GLY A 72 2.68 -13.76 -5.12
N ASN A 73 2.47 -14.95 -4.52
CA ASN A 73 1.22 -15.26 -3.83
C ASN A 73 0.95 -14.33 -2.63
N LEU A 74 -0.23 -13.72 -2.64
CA LEU A 74 -0.75 -12.75 -1.67
C LEU A 74 -1.80 -13.31 -0.69
N ASN A 75 -2.12 -14.61 -0.73
CA ASN A 75 -3.18 -15.23 0.09
C ASN A 75 -3.03 -14.95 1.59
N PHE A 76 -1.79 -14.92 2.09
CA PHE A 76 -1.53 -14.61 3.50
C PHE A 76 -2.01 -13.20 3.88
N GLY A 77 -1.91 -12.20 3.01
CA GLY A 77 -2.43 -10.85 3.26
C GLY A 77 -3.94 -10.86 3.47
N PHE A 78 -4.68 -11.57 2.61
CA PHE A 78 -6.13 -11.76 2.76
C PHE A 78 -6.47 -12.51 4.05
N GLU A 79 -5.77 -13.59 4.39
CA GLU A 79 -5.98 -14.33 5.64
C GLU A 79 -5.81 -13.43 6.87
N LYS A 80 -4.84 -12.52 6.86
CA LYS A 80 -4.62 -11.56 7.95
C LYS A 80 -5.70 -10.50 8.02
N ALA A 81 -6.09 -9.93 6.89
CA ALA A 81 -7.19 -8.98 6.84
C ALA A 81 -8.52 -9.59 7.28
N LEU A 82 -8.81 -10.84 6.89
CA LEU A 82 -10.03 -11.52 7.34
C LEU A 82 -10.04 -11.71 8.87
N ARG A 83 -8.88 -12.03 9.46
CA ARG A 83 -8.74 -12.27 10.91
C ARG A 83 -8.72 -10.99 11.75
N HIS A 84 -8.14 -9.92 11.23
CA HIS A 84 -7.89 -8.67 11.96
C HIS A 84 -8.71 -7.48 11.46
N GLY A 85 -9.54 -7.68 10.43
CA GLY A 85 -10.25 -6.65 9.68
C GLY A 85 -9.38 -5.92 8.64
N LEU A 86 -8.11 -5.65 8.96
CA LEU A 86 -7.19 -4.87 8.15
C LEU A 86 -5.76 -5.40 8.26
N ALA A 87 -5.04 -5.44 7.15
CA ALA A 87 -3.61 -5.75 7.12
C ALA A 87 -2.87 -4.84 6.13
N CYS A 88 -1.75 -4.26 6.56
CA CYS A 88 -0.91 -3.38 5.75
C CYS A 88 0.53 -3.35 6.26
N SER A 89 1.43 -2.70 5.54
CA SER A 89 2.83 -2.56 5.96
C SER A 89 3.05 -1.24 6.68
N ILE A 90 3.97 -1.23 7.64
CA ILE A 90 4.53 0.01 8.19
C ILE A 90 5.13 0.85 7.05
N CYS A 91 4.96 2.17 7.11
CA CYS A 91 5.59 3.10 6.18
C CYS A 91 7.11 3.10 6.37
N GLU A 92 7.88 3.33 5.30
CA GLU A 92 9.35 3.42 5.40
C GLU A 92 9.80 4.47 6.43
N CYS A 93 9.01 5.53 6.58
CA CYS A 93 9.12 6.49 7.66
C CYS A 93 7.97 6.16 8.62
N PRO A 94 8.21 5.44 9.72
CA PRO A 94 7.14 4.97 10.59
C PRO A 94 6.61 6.07 11.52
N TRP A 95 7.01 7.34 11.33
CA TRP A 95 6.79 8.42 12.29
C TRP A 95 5.74 9.40 11.77
N ALA A 96 4.48 9.23 12.18
CA ALA A 96 3.38 10.09 11.74
C ALA A 96 3.55 11.56 12.19
N ARG A 97 4.38 11.83 13.20
CA ARG A 97 4.72 13.21 13.62
C ARG A 97 5.42 14.06 12.56
N ARG A 98 5.74 13.51 11.38
CA ARG A 98 6.21 14.28 10.22
C ARG A 98 5.11 15.14 9.57
N TYR A 99 3.84 14.86 9.86
CA TYR A 99 2.67 15.59 9.38
C TYR A 99 2.26 16.71 10.33
N GLY A 100 1.51 17.68 9.80
CA GLY A 100 0.90 18.74 10.62
C GLY A 100 -0.18 18.18 11.54
N GLY A 101 -0.10 18.48 12.84
CA GLY A 101 -1.15 18.13 13.81
C GLY A 101 -1.09 16.69 14.36
N LEU A 102 -0.07 15.90 13.98
CA LEU A 102 0.23 14.61 14.59
C LEU A 102 1.47 14.70 15.49
N ALA A 103 1.54 13.88 16.54
CA ALA A 103 2.57 13.98 17.57
C ALA A 103 2.93 12.63 18.19
N GLY A 104 3.98 12.64 19.02
CA GLY A 104 4.41 11.47 19.78
C GLY A 104 5.00 10.37 18.90
N ASP A 105 4.73 9.13 19.29
CA ASP A 105 5.22 7.91 18.64
C ASP A 105 4.13 7.22 17.81
N MET A 106 3.15 8.00 17.33
CA MET A 106 2.10 7.53 16.43
C MET A 106 2.74 6.93 15.16
N VAL A 107 2.31 5.70 14.83
CA VAL A 107 2.88 4.91 13.75
C VAL A 107 2.23 5.27 12.41
N GLU A 108 3.06 5.54 11.42
CA GLU A 108 2.64 5.69 10.03
C GLU A 108 2.68 4.36 9.29
N TYR A 109 1.64 4.09 8.51
CA TYR A 109 1.50 2.91 7.65
C TYR A 109 1.43 3.35 6.20
N ASN A 110 1.95 2.52 5.30
CA ASN A 110 1.82 2.79 3.87
C ASN A 110 0.46 2.29 3.37
N THR A 111 -0.31 3.19 2.74
CA THR A 111 -1.68 2.94 2.27
C THR A 111 -1.75 2.48 0.81
N GLY A 112 -0.63 2.39 0.11
CA GLY A 112 -0.58 1.90 -1.28
C GLY A 112 -0.79 0.39 -1.41
N VAL A 113 -0.80 -0.34 -0.29
CA VAL A 113 -1.20 -1.76 -0.24
C VAL A 113 -2.00 -1.99 1.05
N LEU A 114 -3.31 -2.19 0.91
CA LEU A 114 -4.21 -2.49 2.03
C LEU A 114 -5.01 -3.75 1.73
N PHE A 115 -4.93 -4.75 2.61
CA PHE A 115 -5.90 -5.86 2.62
C PHE A 115 -6.96 -5.54 3.67
N PHE A 116 -8.23 -5.59 3.31
CA PHE A 116 -9.30 -5.29 4.26
C PHE A 116 -10.57 -6.11 4.01
N SER A 117 -11.42 -6.13 5.03
CA SER A 117 -12.80 -6.58 4.94
C SER A 117 -13.72 -5.52 5.55
N GLU A 118 -15.02 -5.78 5.52
CA GLU A 118 -16.05 -4.95 6.15
C GLU A 118 -15.76 -4.65 7.65
N GLN A 119 -15.05 -5.53 8.35
CA GLN A 119 -14.64 -5.32 9.75
C GLN A 119 -13.75 -4.08 9.95
N ALA A 120 -13.05 -3.61 8.91
CA ALA A 120 -12.24 -2.40 8.95
C ALA A 120 -13.04 -1.09 8.83
N ARG A 121 -14.36 -1.16 8.63
CA ARG A 121 -15.23 0.03 8.46
C ARG A 121 -14.98 1.14 9.49
N PRO A 122 -14.82 0.87 10.80
CA PRO A 122 -14.54 1.93 11.77
C PRO A 122 -13.28 2.74 11.42
N VAL A 123 -12.22 2.08 10.92
CA VAL A 123 -10.97 2.75 10.49
C VAL A 123 -11.24 3.63 9.27
N PHE A 124 -11.97 3.14 8.27
CA PHE A 124 -12.29 3.94 7.08
C PHE A 124 -13.18 5.14 7.39
N ASP A 125 -14.15 5.01 8.30
CA ASP A 125 -15.02 6.11 8.71
C ASP A 125 -14.23 7.19 9.49
N ALA A 126 -13.32 6.77 10.38
CA ALA A 126 -12.41 7.71 11.05
C ALA A 126 -11.38 8.31 10.10
N TRP A 127 -10.88 7.55 9.12
CA TRP A 127 -9.95 8.04 8.11
C TRP A 127 -10.59 9.16 7.28
N LYS A 128 -11.81 8.94 6.80
CA LYS A 128 -12.62 9.99 6.12
C LYS A 128 -12.79 11.24 6.97
N SER A 129 -13.06 11.06 8.26
CA SER A 129 -13.20 12.18 9.20
C SER A 129 -11.88 12.93 9.40
N ALA A 130 -10.77 12.20 9.48
CA ALA A 130 -9.44 12.76 9.71
C ALA A 130 -8.94 13.56 8.51
N VAL A 131 -9.09 13.04 7.27
CA VAL A 131 -8.62 13.75 6.07
C VAL A 131 -9.34 15.07 5.82
N ALA A 132 -10.55 15.25 6.35
CA ALA A 132 -11.30 16.50 6.23
C ALA A 132 -10.75 17.65 7.10
N VAL A 133 -9.95 17.34 8.13
CA VAL A 133 -9.53 18.33 9.15
C VAL A 133 -8.02 18.38 9.39
N LEU A 134 -7.28 17.33 9.03
CA LEU A 134 -5.85 17.21 9.30
C LEU A 134 -5.01 17.90 8.22
N ASP A 135 -3.99 18.67 8.64
CA ASP A 135 -2.93 19.11 7.72
C ASP A 135 -2.02 17.92 7.39
N SER A 136 -2.33 17.26 6.28
CA SER A 136 -1.57 16.11 5.78
C SER A 136 -0.33 16.48 4.97
N SER A 137 0.05 17.75 4.91
CA SER A 137 1.24 18.15 4.16
C SER A 137 2.52 17.66 4.84
N ILE A 138 3.50 17.30 4.03
CA ILE A 138 4.83 16.89 4.49
C ILE A 138 5.86 17.88 3.97
N VAL A 139 6.74 18.32 4.86
CA VAL A 139 7.98 19.02 4.49
C VAL A 139 9.13 18.03 4.60
N PHE A 140 9.92 17.91 3.54
CA PHE A 140 11.04 16.97 3.48
C PHE A 140 12.22 17.54 2.70
N GLN A 141 13.39 16.98 2.94
CA GLN A 141 14.61 17.36 2.24
C GLN A 141 14.72 16.59 0.92
N ASN A 142 14.92 17.32 -0.17
CA ASN A 142 15.17 16.78 -1.50
C ASN A 142 16.56 17.23 -1.97
N GLY A 143 17.59 16.45 -1.64
CA GLY A 143 18.97 16.87 -1.82
C GLY A 143 19.32 18.06 -0.92
N ASN A 144 19.66 19.20 -1.54
CA ASN A 144 19.96 20.44 -0.82
C ASN A 144 18.76 21.39 -0.68
N GLU A 145 17.61 21.02 -1.23
CA GLU A 145 16.41 21.85 -1.22
C GLU A 145 15.35 21.32 -0.27
N MET A 146 14.51 22.21 0.25
CA MET A 146 13.30 21.84 0.99
C MET A 146 12.15 21.71 0.01
N ALA A 147 11.49 20.55 0.02
CA ALA A 147 10.30 20.28 -0.76
C ALA A 147 9.08 20.14 0.15
N ARG A 148 7.89 20.36 -0.41
CA ARG A 148 6.62 20.15 0.28
C ARG A 148 5.68 19.31 -0.57
N MET A 149 5.19 18.22 0.01
CA MET A 149 4.04 17.47 -0.51
C MET A 149 2.79 18.07 0.12
N PRO A 150 1.82 18.62 -0.64
CA PRO A 150 0.71 19.38 -0.08
C PRO A 150 -0.35 18.49 0.59
N LEU A 151 -0.59 17.29 0.08
CA LEU A 151 -1.60 16.36 0.59
C LEU A 151 -1.02 14.96 0.64
N ASN A 152 -1.39 14.18 1.66
CA ASN A 152 -0.98 12.79 1.79
C ASN A 152 -2.02 11.99 2.60
N ASP A 153 -2.53 10.91 2.02
CA ASP A 153 -3.62 10.15 2.61
C ASP A 153 -3.22 9.34 3.85
N GLN A 154 -1.93 8.99 3.98
CA GLN A 154 -1.41 8.20 5.10
C GLN A 154 -1.51 8.94 6.45
N ALA A 155 -1.49 10.27 6.46
CA ALA A 155 -1.61 11.06 7.69
C ALA A 155 -2.96 10.81 8.39
N GLY A 156 -4.05 10.91 7.62
CA GLY A 156 -5.39 10.63 8.12
C GLY A 156 -5.57 9.17 8.53
N PHE A 157 -4.92 8.24 7.81
CA PHE A 157 -4.98 6.82 8.11
C PHE A 157 -4.28 6.49 9.44
N ALA A 158 -3.07 7.01 9.63
CA ALA A 158 -2.30 6.84 10.87
C ALA A 158 -3.10 7.35 12.07
N LYS A 159 -3.70 8.54 11.96
CA LYS A 159 -4.57 9.11 12.98
C LYS A 159 -5.78 8.21 13.27
N ALA A 160 -6.47 7.72 12.24
CA ALA A 160 -7.64 6.88 12.40
C ALA A 160 -7.34 5.56 13.12
N VAL A 161 -6.23 4.92 12.77
CA VAL A 161 -5.77 3.68 13.43
C VAL A 161 -5.45 3.93 14.91
N ASP A 162 -4.72 5.01 15.20
CA ASP A 162 -4.27 5.34 16.56
C ASP A 162 -5.44 5.75 17.47
N ASP A 163 -6.30 6.68 17.01
CA ASP A 163 -7.44 7.18 17.77
C ASP A 163 -8.43 6.07 18.16
N ILE A 164 -8.64 5.10 17.25
CA ILE A 164 -9.55 3.96 17.49
C ILE A 164 -8.86 2.86 18.30
N GLY A 165 -7.52 2.78 18.26
CA GLY A 165 -6.78 1.64 18.78
C GLY A 165 -7.06 0.36 17.99
N PHE A 166 -7.22 0.47 16.66
CA PHE A 166 -7.62 -0.66 15.83
C PHE A 166 -6.49 -1.71 15.70
N PRO A 167 -6.74 -3.00 16.01
CA PRO A 167 -5.70 -4.03 16.06
C PRO A 167 -5.38 -4.63 14.68
N LEU A 168 -4.94 -3.77 13.73
CA LEU A 168 -4.57 -4.21 12.39
C LEU A 168 -3.37 -5.17 12.41
N PHE A 169 -3.26 -6.02 11.39
CA PHE A 169 -2.09 -6.87 11.22
C PHE A 169 -1.00 -6.16 10.41
N VAL A 170 0.18 -6.02 11.02
CA VAL A 170 1.34 -5.42 10.34
C VAL A 170 2.07 -6.46 9.51
N LEU A 171 2.00 -6.31 8.19
CA LEU A 171 2.78 -7.08 7.23
C LEU A 171 4.24 -6.60 7.23
N PRO A 172 5.21 -7.50 6.99
CA PRO A 172 6.59 -7.11 6.71
C PRO A 172 6.65 -6.21 5.48
N TYR A 173 7.62 -5.29 5.42
CA TYR A 173 7.78 -4.37 4.29
C TYR A 173 8.00 -5.07 2.94
N ASN A 174 8.30 -6.39 2.91
CA ASN A 174 8.27 -7.20 1.69
C ASN A 174 6.91 -7.16 0.96
N TRP A 175 5.83 -6.85 1.67
CA TRP A 175 4.47 -6.73 1.13
C TRP A 175 4.13 -5.33 0.62
N ASN A 176 5.07 -4.39 0.71
CA ASN A 176 4.95 -3.04 0.19
C ASN A 176 6.36 -2.44 0.08
N PHE A 177 7.20 -3.07 -0.74
CA PHE A 177 8.63 -2.77 -0.78
C PHE A 177 8.88 -1.54 -1.65
N ARG A 178 9.34 -0.45 -1.03
CA ARG A 178 9.66 0.81 -1.70
C ARG A 178 11.17 0.95 -1.91
N PRO A 179 11.71 0.64 -3.10
CA PRO A 179 13.15 0.54 -3.36
C PRO A 179 13.89 1.87 -3.24
N LYS A 180 13.17 3.00 -3.36
CA LYS A 180 13.72 4.32 -3.06
C LYS A 180 14.28 4.40 -1.63
N TRP A 181 13.63 3.71 -0.68
CA TRP A 181 13.88 3.84 0.75
C TRP A 181 14.38 2.55 1.41
N HIS A 182 13.85 1.40 0.99
CA HIS A 182 14.30 0.09 1.44
C HIS A 182 15.38 -0.43 0.50
N LYS A 183 16.57 -0.70 1.06
CA LYS A 183 17.74 -1.19 0.31
C LYS A 183 18.14 -2.61 0.65
N SER A 184 17.45 -3.28 1.57
CA SER A 184 17.76 -4.68 1.93
C SER A 184 16.52 -5.41 2.41
N TRP A 185 16.50 -6.73 2.25
CA TRP A 185 15.38 -7.60 2.66
C TRP A 185 15.83 -9.05 2.84
N TYR A 186 14.96 -9.84 3.46
CA TYR A 186 15.10 -11.31 3.51
C TYR A 186 14.00 -11.97 2.67
N GLY A 187 14.33 -13.09 2.02
CA GLY A 187 13.35 -13.91 1.31
C GLY A 187 12.79 -13.24 0.05
N PRO A 188 11.58 -13.64 -0.39
CA PRO A 188 10.93 -13.03 -1.54
C PRO A 188 10.23 -11.73 -1.14
N LEU A 189 10.26 -10.75 -2.04
CA LEU A 189 9.31 -9.64 -2.06
C LEU A 189 7.96 -10.14 -2.58
N LYS A 190 6.88 -9.58 -2.05
CA LYS A 190 5.51 -9.89 -2.47
C LYS A 190 4.95 -8.78 -3.34
N ILE A 191 5.26 -7.53 -3.01
CA ILE A 191 4.84 -6.37 -3.79
C ILE A 191 6.01 -5.39 -3.87
N TRP A 192 6.30 -4.95 -5.09
CA TRP A 192 7.19 -3.84 -5.39
C TRP A 192 6.35 -2.58 -5.60
N HIS A 193 6.69 -1.49 -4.91
CA HIS A 193 5.94 -0.24 -4.95
C HIS A 193 6.89 0.88 -5.37
N ASP A 194 6.94 1.11 -6.68
CA ASP A 194 7.78 2.14 -7.29
C ASP A 194 7.35 2.42 -8.74
N TYR A 195 7.57 3.65 -9.20
CA TYR A 195 7.40 4.02 -10.60
C TYR A 195 8.36 3.26 -11.51
N GLU A 196 9.56 2.93 -11.03
CA GLU A 196 10.57 2.19 -11.78
C GLU A 196 10.23 0.71 -11.92
N ARG A 197 10.72 0.11 -13.01
CA ARG A 197 10.53 -1.33 -13.27
C ARG A 197 11.29 -2.17 -12.24
N VAL A 198 10.74 -3.35 -11.97
CA VAL A 198 11.41 -4.36 -11.15
C VAL A 198 12.67 -4.83 -11.88
N PRO A 199 13.87 -4.75 -11.27
CA PRO A 199 15.09 -5.21 -11.92
C PRO A 199 15.05 -6.71 -12.23
N GLU A 200 15.50 -7.13 -13.42
CA GLU A 200 15.53 -8.54 -13.81
C GLU A 200 16.26 -9.45 -12.80
N PRO A 201 17.41 -9.05 -12.20
CA PRO A 201 18.05 -9.86 -11.17
C PRO A 201 17.17 -10.06 -9.93
N LEU A 202 16.30 -9.10 -9.62
CA LEU A 202 15.35 -9.19 -8.50
C LEU A 202 14.25 -10.20 -8.82
N ILE A 203 13.70 -10.20 -10.03
CA ILE A 203 12.69 -11.19 -10.46
C ILE A 203 13.26 -12.60 -10.30
N ALA A 204 14.45 -12.85 -10.85
CA ALA A 204 15.10 -14.16 -10.74
C ALA A 204 15.44 -14.55 -9.30
N HIS A 205 15.76 -13.59 -8.43
CA HIS A 205 15.92 -13.81 -7.00
C HIS A 205 14.60 -14.20 -6.34
N ASN A 206 13.51 -13.51 -6.70
CA ASN A 206 12.19 -13.73 -6.13
C ASN A 206 11.65 -15.12 -6.44
N ASP A 207 11.85 -15.60 -7.66
CA ASP A 207 11.48 -16.95 -8.08
C ASP A 207 12.19 -18.00 -7.23
N ARG A 208 13.50 -17.84 -7.02
CA ARG A 208 14.30 -18.76 -6.19
C ARG A 208 13.86 -18.75 -4.72
N GLN A 209 13.62 -17.57 -4.16
CA GLN A 209 13.24 -17.40 -2.74
C GLN A 209 11.77 -17.73 -2.47
N SER A 210 10.96 -17.89 -3.51
CA SER A 210 9.57 -18.34 -3.39
C SER A 210 9.43 -19.87 -3.31
N ASP A 211 10.47 -20.64 -3.62
CA ASP A 211 10.48 -22.09 -3.40
C ASP A 211 10.46 -22.38 -1.88
N PRO A 212 9.46 -23.11 -1.34
CA PRO A 212 9.38 -23.46 0.07
C PRO A 212 10.58 -24.25 0.60
N ARG A 213 11.38 -24.85 -0.27
CA ARG A 213 12.60 -25.59 0.07
C ARG A 213 13.85 -24.71 0.10
N SER A 214 13.74 -23.46 -0.36
CA SER A 214 14.85 -22.52 -0.35
C SER A 214 15.21 -22.11 1.08
N ILE A 215 16.50 -21.89 1.32
CA ILE A 215 16.96 -21.20 2.53
C ILE A 215 16.72 -19.71 2.31
N VAL A 216 16.03 -19.07 3.26
CA VAL A 216 15.76 -17.63 3.24
C VAL A 216 17.08 -16.87 3.26
N GLY A 217 17.35 -16.13 2.19
CA GLY A 217 18.57 -15.36 1.98
C GLY A 217 18.38 -13.88 2.28
N PHE A 218 19.49 -13.22 2.64
CA PHE A 218 19.59 -11.77 2.77
C PHE A 218 19.98 -11.14 1.43
N SER A 219 19.31 -10.06 1.06
CA SER A 219 19.52 -9.32 -0.19
C SER A 219 19.73 -7.84 0.06
N VAL A 220 20.50 -7.20 -0.82
CA VAL A 220 20.76 -5.76 -0.82
C VAL A 220 20.57 -5.21 -2.23
N LEU A 221 19.75 -4.17 -2.37
CA LEU A 221 19.61 -3.36 -3.58
C LEU A 221 20.64 -2.23 -3.49
N ARG A 222 21.54 -2.17 -4.47
CA ARG A 222 22.55 -1.10 -4.56
C ARG A 222 22.06 -0.05 -5.54
N ASP A 223 22.25 1.21 -5.18
CA ASP A 223 22.13 2.31 -6.13
C ASP A 223 23.32 2.22 -7.08
N GLU A 224 23.06 2.27 -8.38
CA GLU A 224 24.10 2.36 -9.42
C GLU A 224 24.76 3.74 -9.45
#